data_AF-A0A2E0MDI4-F1
#
_entry.id   AF-A0A2E0MDI4-F1
#
_cell.length_a   1.000
_cell.length_b   1.000
_cell.length_c   1.000
_cell.angle_alpha   90.00
_cell.angle_beta   90.00
_cell.angle_gamma   90.00
#
_symmetry.space_group_name_H-M   'P 1'
#
loop_
_entity.id
_entity.type
_entity.pdbx_description
1 polymer ?
#
loop_
_entity_poly.entity_id
_entity_poly.type
_entity_poly.pdbx_seq_one_letter_code
_entity_poly.pdbx_strand_id
1 'polypeptide(L)'
;KIIEFYPKSNTKIKKASYTKIKNSEFNNLLEIIASIPVKNLKTAYDNKLLMDAPTTYLTFYQGKKEKKIKIRTNAPKELRQLINIFEKIIKSTTWKSMP
;
A
#
# COMPACT_ATOMS: atom_id res chain seq x y z
N LYS A 1 -32.44 4.24 14.71
CA LYS A 1 -32.64 4.34 13.25
C LYS A 1 -31.71 3.31 12.59
N ILE A 2 -32.24 2.18 12.16
CA ILE A 2 -31.46 1.14 11.47
C ILE A 2 -31.29 1.61 10.03
N ILE A 3 -30.05 1.75 9.54
CA ILE A 3 -29.78 2.08 8.15
C ILE A 3 -29.55 0.74 7.44
N GLU A 4 -30.58 0.27 6.75
CA GLU A 4 -30.46 -0.88 5.86
C GLU A 4 -29.78 -0.43 4.57
N PHE A 5 -28.60 -1.00 4.30
CA PHE A 5 -27.85 -0.73 3.09
C PHE A 5 -28.20 -1.78 2.04
N TYR A 6 -28.88 -1.36 0.96
CA TYR A 6 -29.19 -2.21 -0.18
C TYR A 6 -28.08 -2.08 -1.23
N PRO A 7 -27.22 -3.10 -1.41
CA PRO A 7 -26.15 -3.04 -2.40
C PRO A 7 -26.73 -2.90 -3.81
N LYS A 8 -26.32 -1.86 -4.56
CA LYS A 8 -26.61 -1.73 -6.00
C LYS A 8 -26.06 -2.95 -6.75
N SER A 9 -26.63 -3.30 -7.91
CA SER A 9 -26.31 -4.46 -8.76
C SER A 9 -24.82 -4.68 -9.09
N ASN A 10 -23.95 -3.70 -8.84
CA ASN A 10 -22.49 -3.78 -9.03
C ASN A 10 -21.67 -3.78 -7.72
N THR A 11 -22.29 -4.03 -6.58
CA THR A 11 -21.58 -4.06 -5.28
C THR A 11 -20.77 -5.35 -5.17
N LYS A 12 -19.47 -5.27 -5.45
CA LYS A 12 -18.53 -6.36 -5.19
C LYS A 12 -18.24 -6.42 -3.69
N ILE A 13 -18.96 -7.29 -2.98
CA ILE A 13 -18.62 -7.63 -1.58
C ILE A 13 -17.28 -8.38 -1.62
N LYS A 14 -16.19 -7.69 -1.29
CA LYS A 14 -14.87 -8.29 -1.17
C LYS A 14 -14.79 -9.00 0.18
N LYS A 15 -14.91 -10.33 0.20
CA LYS A 15 -14.53 -11.12 1.37
C LYS A 15 -13.04 -10.94 1.63
N ALA A 16 -12.65 -10.93 2.90
CA ALA A 16 -11.24 -10.86 3.25
C ALA A 16 -10.50 -12.08 2.69
N SER A 17 -9.33 -11.86 2.10
CA SER A 17 -8.51 -12.89 1.48
C SER A 17 -7.10 -12.84 2.03
N TYR A 18 -6.41 -13.99 2.00
CA TYR A 18 -5.04 -14.13 2.44
C TYR A 18 -4.22 -14.89 1.42
N THR A 19 -2.91 -14.68 1.49
CA THR A 19 -1.96 -15.46 0.72
C THR A 19 -0.59 -15.48 1.41
N LYS A 20 0.21 -16.48 1.08
CA LYS A 20 1.60 -16.59 1.53
C LYS A 20 2.49 -16.05 0.44
N ILE A 21 3.35 -15.11 0.79
CA ILE A 21 4.40 -14.59 -0.10
C ILE A 21 5.64 -15.49 -0.02
N LYS A 22 6.44 -15.53 -1.08
CA LYS A 22 7.70 -16.31 -1.05
C LYS A 22 8.71 -15.63 -0.12
N ASN A 23 9.52 -16.42 0.58
CA ASN A 23 10.56 -15.88 1.47
C ASN A 23 11.55 -14.95 0.73
N SER A 24 11.88 -15.25 -0.53
CA SER A 24 12.75 -14.39 -1.35
C SER A 24 12.12 -13.01 -1.61
N GLU A 25 10.83 -12.96 -1.91
CA GLU A 25 10.08 -11.70 -2.11
C GLU A 25 9.99 -10.90 -0.82
N PHE A 26 9.75 -11.59 0.31
CA PHE A 26 9.72 -10.97 1.63
C PHE A 26 11.08 -10.37 2.01
N ASN A 27 12.18 -11.12 1.84
CA ASN A 27 13.52 -10.64 2.17
C ASN A 27 13.89 -9.42 1.30
N ASN A 28 13.59 -9.46 0.00
CA ASN A 28 13.82 -8.33 -0.89
C ASN A 28 13.04 -7.08 -0.45
N LEU A 29 11.79 -7.24 0.02
CA LEU A 29 11.02 -6.13 0.59
C LEU A 29 11.69 -5.56 1.85
N LEU A 30 12.19 -6.42 2.74
CA LEU A 30 12.90 -5.98 3.95
C LEU A 30 14.16 -5.18 3.63
N GLU A 31 14.97 -5.65 2.68
CA GLU A 31 16.20 -4.95 2.26
C GLU A 31 15.91 -3.56 1.71
N ILE A 32 14.90 -3.44 0.83
CA ILE A 32 14.49 -2.15 0.28
C ILE A 32 13.98 -1.23 1.38
N ILE A 33 13.11 -1.72 2.27
CA ILE A 33 12.61 -0.93 3.40
C ILE A 33 13.75 -0.45 4.30
N ALA A 34 14.74 -1.31 4.58
CA ALA A 34 15.90 -0.98 5.40
C ALA A 34 16.79 0.09 4.77
N SER A 35 16.92 0.11 3.44
CA SER A 35 17.71 1.10 2.70
C SER A 35 17.08 2.51 2.66
N ILE A 36 15.78 2.64 2.93
CA ILE A 36 15.07 3.91 2.81
C ILE A 36 15.36 4.78 4.05
N PRO A 37 15.93 6.00 3.90
CA PRO A 37 16.14 6.91 5.01
C PRO A 37 14.82 7.60 5.40
N VAL A 38 13.91 6.86 6.04
CA VAL A 38 12.52 7.27 6.34
C VAL A 38 12.46 8.63 7.04
N LYS A 39 13.43 8.95 7.90
CA LYS A 39 13.51 10.24 8.61
C LYS A 39 13.57 11.44 7.64
N ASN A 40 14.24 11.29 6.51
CA ASN A 40 14.50 12.37 5.54
C ASN A 40 13.34 12.55 4.54
N LEU A 41 12.38 11.63 4.51
CA LEU A 41 11.24 11.71 3.60
C LEU A 41 10.24 12.80 4.03
N LYS A 42 9.56 13.38 3.05
CA LYS A 42 8.43 14.29 3.31
C LYS A 42 7.22 13.50 3.82
N THR A 43 6.30 14.17 4.51
CA THR A 43 5.02 13.57 4.92
C THR A 43 4.03 13.43 3.77
N ALA A 44 4.19 14.23 2.71
CA ALA A 44 3.37 14.17 1.51
C ALA A 44 4.18 14.46 0.24
N TYR A 45 3.87 13.70 -0.82
CA TYR A 45 4.31 13.92 -2.19
C TYR A 45 3.05 14.08 -3.05
N ASP A 46 2.69 15.32 -3.36
CA ASP A 46 1.41 15.70 -3.95
C ASP A 46 1.60 16.82 -5.00
N ASN A 47 0.64 16.97 -5.90
CA ASN A 47 0.56 18.07 -6.84
C ASN A 47 -0.87 18.61 -6.81
N LYS A 48 -1.03 19.90 -6.49
CA LYS A 48 -2.33 20.57 -6.37
C LYS A 48 -3.16 20.51 -7.65
N LEU A 49 -2.51 20.35 -8.81
CA LEU A 49 -3.16 20.26 -10.11
C LEU A 49 -3.72 18.86 -10.42
N LEU A 50 -3.32 17.83 -9.67
CA LEU A 50 -3.79 16.46 -9.85
C LEU A 50 -4.87 16.14 -8.82
N MET A 51 -6.12 16.46 -9.16
CA MET A 51 -7.28 16.21 -8.29
C MET A 51 -7.72 14.73 -8.30
N ASP A 52 -7.67 14.08 -9.47
CA ASP A 52 -8.18 12.70 -9.66
C ASP A 52 -7.11 11.60 -9.56
N ALA A 53 -5.88 11.96 -9.15
CA ALA A 53 -4.81 10.98 -9.05
C ALA A 53 -4.99 10.05 -7.84
N PRO A 54 -4.77 8.73 -8.02
CA PRO A 54 -4.87 7.77 -6.93
C PRO A 54 -3.88 8.11 -5.82
N THR A 55 -4.33 8.00 -4.58
CA THR A 55 -3.52 8.29 -3.40
C THR A 55 -3.11 7.00 -2.71
N THR A 56 -1.81 6.79 -2.56
CA THR A 56 -1.21 5.69 -1.79
C THR A 56 -0.71 6.20 -0.45
N TYR A 57 -0.89 5.40 0.60
CA TYR A 57 -0.32 5.68 1.92
C TYR A 57 0.71 4.60 2.25
N LEU A 58 1.91 5.02 2.62
CA LEU A 58 2.94 4.15 3.18
C LEU A 58 3.12 4.51 4.65
N THR A 59 3.03 3.51 5.52
CA THR A 59 3.29 3.68 6.95
C THR A 59 4.52 2.87 7.33
N PHE A 60 5.52 3.55 7.87
CA PHE A 60 6.75 2.95 8.37
C PHE A 60 6.73 2.93 9.90
N TYR A 61 7.02 1.77 10.48
CA TYR A 61 7.13 1.60 11.92
C TYR A 61 8.59 1.35 12.32
N GLN A 62 9.09 2.09 13.30
CA GLN A 62 10.40 1.89 13.92
C GLN A 62 10.24 1.89 15.44
N GLY A 63 10.08 0.70 16.03
CA GLY A 63 9.69 0.55 17.43
C GLY A 63 8.32 1.19 17.68
N LYS A 64 8.25 2.13 18.64
CA LYS A 64 7.02 2.90 18.94
C LYS A 64 6.79 4.10 18.02
N LYS A 65 7.71 4.40 17.10
CA LYS A 65 7.60 5.55 16.19
C LYS A 65 6.93 5.12 14.90
N GLU A 66 5.95 5.90 14.47
CA GLU A 66 5.28 5.74 13.18
C GLU A 66 5.57 6.95 12.30
N LYS A 67 5.81 6.71 11.00
CA LYS A 67 5.79 7.76 9.97
C LYS A 67 4.88 7.35 8.83
N LYS A 68 3.79 8.09 8.67
CA LYS A 68 2.86 7.96 7.55
C LYS A 68 3.21 8.94 6.43
N ILE A 69 3.29 8.44 5.21
CA ILE A 69 3.62 9.20 4.01
C ILE A 69 2.47 9.09 3.02
N LYS A 70 1.92 10.24 2.62
CA LYS A 70 0.92 10.35 1.56
C LYS A 70 1.61 10.50 0.21
N ILE A 71 1.27 9.67 -0.77
CA ILE A 71 1.84 9.70 -2.11
C ILE A 71 0.72 9.80 -3.12
N ARG A 72 0.68 10.91 -3.87
CA ARG A 72 -0.19 11.11 -5.04
C ARG A 72 0.63 11.26 -6.32
N THR A 73 1.79 11.89 -6.25
CA THR A 73 2.73 12.01 -7.37
C THR A 73 4.15 12.35 -6.87
N ASN A 74 5.15 12.35 -7.76
CA ASN A 74 6.51 12.85 -7.49
C ASN A 74 7.23 12.23 -6.28
N ALA A 75 6.88 10.99 -5.91
CA ALA A 75 7.60 10.28 -4.85
C ALA A 75 9.05 9.97 -5.28
N PRO A 76 9.99 9.85 -4.32
CA PRO A 76 11.35 9.37 -4.60
C PRO A 76 11.35 8.01 -5.28
N LYS A 77 12.46 7.68 -5.95
CA LYS A 77 12.59 6.44 -6.73
C LYS A 77 12.38 5.21 -5.85
N GLU A 78 12.89 5.24 -4.64
CA GLU A 78 12.87 4.16 -3.66
C GLU A 78 11.43 3.85 -3.21
N LEU A 79 10.62 4.87 -2.94
CA LEU A 79 9.20 4.69 -2.59
C LEU A 79 8.39 4.15 -3.77
N ARG A 80 8.68 4.63 -4.99
CA ARG A 80 8.05 4.11 -6.21
C ARG A 80 8.42 2.64 -6.45
N GLN A 81 9.68 2.27 -6.25
CA GLN A 81 10.14 0.89 -6.35
C GLN A 81 9.45 -0.01 -5.34
N LEU A 82 9.35 0.42 -4.08
CA LEU A 82 8.65 -0.31 -3.03
C LEU A 82 7.18 -0.57 -3.40
N ILE A 83 6.45 0.46 -3.84
CA ILE A 83 5.05 0.34 -4.27
C ILE A 83 4.93 -0.64 -5.44
N ASN A 84 5.78 -0.50 -6.47
CA ASN A 84 5.75 -1.36 -7.64
C ASN A 84 6.01 -2.84 -7.30
N ILE A 85 6.89 -3.13 -6.34
CA ILE A 85 7.15 -4.50 -5.90
C ILE A 85 5.93 -5.06 -5.15
N PHE A 86 5.34 -4.29 -4.23
CA PHE A 86 4.10 -4.68 -3.58
C PHE A 86 3.00 -4.97 -4.60
N GLU A 87 2.80 -4.10 -5.58
CA GLU A 87 1.80 -4.31 -6.62
C GLU A 87 2.07 -5.57 -7.44
N LYS A 88 3.33 -5.82 -7.81
CA LYS A 88 3.72 -7.03 -8.54
C LYS A 88 3.38 -8.28 -7.74
N ILE A 89 3.76 -8.32 -6.46
CA ILE A 89 3.46 -9.45 -5.57
C ILE A 89 1.94 -9.65 -5.46
N ILE A 90 1.18 -8.58 -5.22
CA ILE A 90 -0.29 -8.65 -5.10
C ILE A 90 -0.93 -9.20 -6.39
N LYS A 91 -0.45 -8.76 -7.56
CA LYS A 91 -0.98 -9.15 -8.87
C LYS A 91 -0.58 -10.56 -9.28
N SER A 92 0.63 -11.00 -8.93
CA SER A 92 1.14 -12.34 -9.27
C SER A 92 0.66 -13.44 -8.33
N THR A 93 0.10 -13.07 -7.19
CA THR A 93 -0.26 -14.03 -6.15
C THR A 93 -1.71 -14.50 -6.29
N THR A 94 -1.91 -15.81 -6.15
CA THR A 94 -3.24 -16.41 -6.02
C THR A 94 -3.77 -16.19 -4.60
N TRP A 95 -4.92 -15.53 -4.49
CA TRP A 95 -5.57 -15.21 -3.22
C TRP A 95 -6.54 -16.32 -2.80
N LYS A 96 -6.51 -16.69 -1.52
CA LYS A 96 -7.47 -17.61 -0.92
C LYS A 96 -8.45 -16.82 -0.05
N SER A 97 -9.73 -17.20 -0.07
CA SER A 97 -10.71 -16.67 0.87
C SER A 97 -10.28 -17.00 2.30
N MET A 98 -10.44 -16.06 3.23
CA MET A 98 -10.28 -16.38 4.65
C MET A 98 -11.28 -17.48 5.05
N PRO A 99 -10.86 -18.40 5.95
CA PRO A 99 -11.75 -19.40 6.52
C PRO A 99 -12.90 -18.77 7.32
#